data_AF-A0A6N0HQZ8-F1
#
_entry.id   AF-A0A6N0HQZ8-F1
#
_cell.length_a   1.000
_cell.length_b   1.000
_cell.length_c   1.000
_cell.angle_alpha   90.00
_cell.angle_beta   90.00
_cell.angle_gamma   90.00
#
_symmetry.space_group_name_H-M   'P 1'
#
loop_
_entity.id
_entity.type
_entity.pdbx_description
1 polymer ?
#
loop_
_entity_poly.entity_id
_entity_poly.type
_entity_poly.pdbx_seq_one_letter_code
_entity_poly.pdbx_strand_id
1 'polypeptide(L)'
;MSHFADEWQYQINYNDAIQKELNNNTQSILGYVVKWINQGIGCSKVQDINHIGLMEDRATFQIFSQHIANWIEYKICSKVQVEKTFRTMTIVVDQQNKNGSYYVSMAPLSMLAIHFKQL
;
A
#
# COMPACT_ATOMS: atom_id res chain seq x y z
N MET A 1 34.46 -31.41 -13.20
CA MET A 1 33.01 -31.13 -13.35
C MET A 1 32.57 -30.18 -12.23
N SER A 2 33.07 -28.93 -12.22
CA SER A 2 32.86 -27.98 -11.12
C SER A 2 32.84 -26.51 -11.58
N HIS A 3 32.37 -26.24 -12.81
CA HIS A 3 32.41 -24.89 -13.41
C HIS A 3 31.09 -24.48 -14.08
N PHE A 4 29.97 -25.09 -13.71
CA PHE A 4 28.66 -24.80 -14.32
C PHE A 4 27.58 -24.35 -13.32
N ALA A 5 27.92 -24.12 -12.04
CA ALA A 5 26.94 -23.76 -11.01
C ALA A 5 26.94 -22.26 -10.62
N ASP A 6 27.87 -21.45 -11.13
CA ASP A 6 28.13 -20.09 -10.62
C ASP A 6 27.47 -18.95 -11.41
N GLU A 7 26.66 -19.22 -12.45
CA GLU A 7 26.21 -18.17 -13.39
C GLU A 7 24.78 -17.64 -13.21
N TRP A 8 24.01 -18.06 -12.19
CA TRP A 8 22.60 -17.63 -12.03
C TRP A 8 22.17 -17.26 -10.60
N GLN A 9 23.07 -16.73 -9.77
CA GLN A 9 22.70 -16.19 -8.45
C GLN A 9 22.17 -14.75 -8.60
N TYR A 10 20.96 -14.56 -9.13
CA TYR A 10 20.25 -13.30 -8.95
C TYR A 10 19.82 -13.21 -7.49
N GLN A 11 20.64 -12.60 -6.64
CA GLN A 11 20.31 -12.36 -5.24
C GLN A 11 19.19 -11.32 -5.16
N ILE A 12 17.94 -11.78 -5.15
CA ILE A 12 16.81 -10.94 -4.75
C ILE A 12 17.07 -10.56 -3.29
N ASN A 13 17.26 -9.27 -3.02
CA ASN A 13 17.23 -8.79 -1.65
C ASN A 13 15.82 -8.97 -1.10
N TYR A 14 15.63 -10.03 -0.32
CA TYR A 14 14.35 -10.43 0.23
C TYR A 14 13.64 -9.30 1.00
N ASN A 15 14.41 -8.49 1.74
CA ASN A 15 13.87 -7.35 2.48
C ASN A 15 13.36 -6.24 1.56
N ASP A 16 14.05 -5.99 0.45
CA ASP A 16 13.61 -4.99 -0.54
C ASP A 16 12.33 -5.43 -1.23
N ALA A 17 12.21 -6.74 -1.54
CA ALA A 17 10.99 -7.31 -2.11
C ALA A 17 9.79 -7.15 -1.16
N ILE A 18 9.96 -7.47 0.13
CA ILE A 18 8.94 -7.25 1.15
C ILE A 18 8.55 -5.79 1.24
N GLN A 19 9.52 -4.87 1.31
CA GLN A 19 9.21 -3.45 1.47
C GLN A 19 8.51 -2.88 0.23
N LYS A 20 8.90 -3.30 -0.97
CA LYS A 20 8.25 -2.91 -2.22
C LYS A 20 6.79 -3.35 -2.24
N GLU A 21 6.52 -4.59 -1.83
CA GLU A 21 5.18 -5.15 -1.77
C GLU A 21 4.32 -4.46 -0.71
N LEU A 22 4.88 -4.16 0.46
CA LEU A 22 4.19 -3.36 1.49
C LEU A 22 3.85 -1.96 0.97
N ASN A 23 4.78 -1.28 0.29
CA ASN A 23 4.53 0.04 -0.28
C ASN A 23 3.37 -0.02 -1.30
N ASN A 24 3.41 -1.00 -2.21
CA ASN A 24 2.39 -1.17 -3.23
C ASN A 24 1.00 -1.39 -2.64
N ASN A 25 0.87 -2.40 -1.78
CA ASN A 25 -0.41 -2.75 -1.15
C ASN A 25 -0.96 -1.60 -0.31
N THR A 26 -0.09 -0.93 0.44
CA THR A 26 -0.49 0.18 1.31
C THR A 26 -0.93 1.40 0.50
N GLN A 27 -0.25 1.72 -0.60
CA GLN A 27 -0.63 2.81 -1.50
C GLN A 27 -1.99 2.55 -2.15
N SER A 28 -2.23 1.34 -2.67
CA SER A 28 -3.52 0.94 -3.23
C SER A 28 -4.66 1.03 -2.19
N ILE A 29 -4.43 0.49 -0.98
CA ILE A 29 -5.40 0.58 0.13
C ILE A 29 -5.75 2.04 0.43
N LEU A 30 -4.75 2.90 0.63
CA LEU A 30 -4.96 4.30 0.98
C LEU A 30 -5.67 5.08 -0.13
N GLY A 31 -5.26 4.87 -1.39
CA GLY A 31 -5.86 5.53 -2.55
C GLY A 31 -7.31 5.14 -2.78
N TYR A 32 -7.68 3.90 -2.47
CA TYR A 32 -9.06 3.42 -2.49
C TYR A 32 -9.88 3.97 -1.32
N VAL A 33 -9.41 3.73 -0.09
CA VAL A 33 -10.16 4.01 1.15
C VAL A 33 -10.45 5.50 1.31
N VAL A 34 -9.52 6.39 0.96
CA VAL A 34 -9.74 7.84 1.12
C VAL A 34 -10.92 8.35 0.28
N LYS A 35 -11.11 7.82 -0.94
CA LYS A 35 -12.23 8.18 -1.81
C LYS A 35 -13.51 7.48 -1.38
N TRP A 36 -13.41 6.23 -0.93
CA TRP A 36 -14.55 5.49 -0.41
C TRP A 36 -15.17 6.18 0.81
N ILE A 37 -14.36 6.56 1.81
CA ILE A 37 -14.85 7.18 3.04
C ILE A 37 -15.31 8.63 2.81
N ASN A 38 -14.49 9.45 2.13
CA ASN A 38 -14.77 10.88 2.04
C ASN A 38 -15.80 11.25 0.98
N GLN A 39 -15.96 10.40 -0.04
CA GLN A 39 -16.76 10.72 -1.23
C GLN A 39 -17.78 9.63 -1.57
N GLY A 40 -17.79 8.49 -0.85
CA GLY A 40 -18.70 7.38 -1.14
C GLY A 40 -18.39 6.64 -2.45
N ILE A 41 -17.17 6.79 -2.99
CA ILE A 41 -16.80 6.20 -4.28
C ILE A 41 -16.34 4.76 -4.09
N GLY A 42 -17.13 3.79 -4.57
CA GLY A 42 -16.90 2.36 -4.39
C GLY A 42 -15.87 1.70 -5.34
N CYS A 43 -15.48 2.38 -6.42
CA CYS A 43 -14.45 1.93 -7.36
C CYS A 43 -13.63 3.12 -7.85
N SER A 44 -12.30 3.02 -7.82
CA SER A 44 -11.40 4.13 -8.09
C SER A 44 -10.23 3.72 -8.97
N LYS A 45 -9.82 4.59 -9.90
CA LYS A 45 -8.49 4.50 -10.50
C LYS A 45 -7.46 5.02 -9.50
N VAL A 46 -6.52 4.16 -9.10
CA VAL A 46 -5.45 4.45 -8.14
C VAL A 46 -4.11 4.17 -8.81
N GLN A 47 -3.14 5.07 -8.67
CA GLN A 47 -1.79 4.84 -9.20
C GLN A 47 -1.04 3.89 -8.29
N ASP A 48 -0.36 2.90 -8.87
CA ASP A 48 0.59 2.04 -8.18
C ASP A 48 1.96 2.74 -7.97
N ILE A 49 2.94 1.99 -7.45
CA ILE A 49 4.31 2.48 -7.25
C ILE A 49 5.06 2.82 -8.56
N ASN A 50 4.57 2.32 -9.71
CA ASN A 50 5.13 2.57 -11.03
C ASN A 50 4.34 3.65 -11.80
N HIS A 51 3.43 4.37 -11.12
CA HIS A 51 2.54 5.37 -11.69
C HIS A 51 1.53 4.83 -12.72
N ILE A 52 1.27 3.52 -12.71
CA ILE A 52 0.25 2.88 -13.54
C ILE A 52 -1.07 2.95 -12.79
N GLY A 53 -2.11 3.47 -13.44
CA GLY A 53 -3.44 3.54 -12.85
C GLY A 53 -4.16 2.21 -12.91
N LEU A 54 -4.35 1.57 -11.76
CA LEU A 54 -5.11 0.33 -11.56
C LEU A 54 -6.55 0.64 -11.12
N MET A 55 -7.47 -0.25 -11.45
CA MET A 55 -8.85 -0.18 -10.98
C MET A 55 -8.94 -0.89 -9.63
N GLU A 56 -9.28 -0.14 -8.60
CA GLU A 56 -9.40 -0.63 -7.22
C GLU A 56 -10.87 -0.61 -6.78
N ASP A 57 -11.29 -1.69 -6.13
CA ASP A 57 -12.60 -1.84 -5.52
C ASP A 57 -12.49 -2.60 -4.18
N ARG A 58 -13.62 -3.07 -3.64
CA ARG A 58 -13.62 -3.80 -2.36
C ARG A 58 -12.89 -5.15 -2.45
N ALA A 59 -12.88 -5.80 -3.61
CA ALA A 59 -12.23 -7.10 -3.76
C ALA A 59 -10.71 -6.95 -3.72
N THR A 60 -10.17 -5.97 -4.45
CA THR A 60 -8.72 -5.70 -4.41
C THR A 60 -8.27 -5.19 -3.05
N PHE A 61 -9.04 -4.29 -2.43
CA PHE A 61 -8.83 -3.88 -1.04
C PHE A 61 -8.78 -5.08 -0.07
N GLN A 62 -9.70 -6.03 -0.22
CA GLN A 62 -9.74 -7.23 0.62
C GLN A 62 -8.48 -8.09 0.43
N ILE A 63 -8.04 -8.29 -0.81
CA ILE A 63 -6.82 -9.05 -1.09
C ILE A 63 -5.60 -8.39 -0.41
N PHE A 64 -5.42 -7.09 -0.60
CA PHE A 64 -4.25 -6.38 -0.06
C PHE A 64 -4.26 -6.29 1.47
N SER A 65 -5.41 -6.00 2.08
CA SER A 65 -5.54 -5.93 3.54
C SER A 65 -5.28 -7.29 4.19
N GLN A 66 -5.84 -8.36 3.64
CA GLN A 66 -5.62 -9.72 4.13
C GLN A 66 -4.18 -10.19 3.89
N HIS A 67 -3.56 -9.80 2.77
CA HIS A 67 -2.16 -10.11 2.50
C HIS A 67 -1.23 -9.52 3.57
N ILE A 68 -1.41 -8.23 3.91
CA ILE A 68 -0.64 -7.58 4.97
C ILE A 68 -0.92 -8.22 6.34
N ALA A 69 -2.18 -8.52 6.65
CA ALA A 69 -2.54 -9.19 7.90
C ALA A 69 -1.88 -10.57 8.03
N ASN A 70 -1.90 -11.36 6.96
CA ASN A 70 -1.24 -12.65 6.88
C ASN A 70 0.28 -12.54 7.07
N TRP A 71 0.92 -11.53 6.48
CA TRP A 71 2.35 -11.29 6.66
C TRP A 71 2.72 -10.93 8.10
N ILE A 72 1.87 -10.17 8.80
CA ILE A 72 2.07 -9.88 10.22
C ILE A 72 1.93 -11.16 11.05
N GLU A 73 0.90 -11.97 10.80
CA GLU A 73 0.63 -13.22 11.53
C GLU A 73 1.82 -14.20 11.43
N TYR A 74 2.33 -14.40 10.21
CA TYR A 74 3.45 -15.30 9.96
C TYR A 74 4.83 -14.62 10.08
N LYS A 75 4.90 -13.41 10.62
CA LYS A 75 6.15 -12.68 10.94
C LYS A 75 7.05 -12.42 9.72
N ILE A 76 6.47 -12.31 8.53
CA ILE A 76 7.17 -11.85 7.31
C ILE A 76 7.50 -10.36 7.43
N CYS A 77 6.62 -9.59 8.07
CA CYS A 77 6.86 -8.19 8.42
C CYS A 77 6.38 -7.89 9.85
N SER A 78 6.81 -6.76 10.40
CA SER A 78 6.37 -6.31 11.74
C SER A 78 5.23 -5.29 11.66
N LYS A 79 4.40 -5.23 12.70
CA LYS A 79 3.37 -4.18 12.84
C LYS A 79 3.97 -2.77 12.73
N VAL A 80 5.12 -2.54 13.34
CA VAL A 80 5.84 -1.26 13.29
C VAL A 80 6.26 -0.90 11.86
N GLN A 81 6.76 -1.88 11.09
CA GLN A 81 7.10 -1.68 9.68
C GLN A 81 5.87 -1.32 8.84
N VAL A 82 4.76 -2.00 9.07
CA VAL A 82 3.49 -1.74 8.38
C VAL A 82 3.00 -0.34 8.71
N GLU A 83 2.94 0.04 9.99
CA GLU A 83 2.54 1.40 10.41
C GLU A 83 3.43 2.49 9.80
N LYS A 84 4.75 2.28 9.75
CA LYS A 84 5.68 3.20 9.10
C LYS A 84 5.42 3.30 7.60
N THR A 85 5.08 2.18 6.96
CA THR A 85 4.74 2.14 5.53
C THR A 85 3.45 2.91 5.25
N PHE A 86 2.41 2.72 6.07
CA PHE A 86 1.16 3.51 5.99
C PHE A 86 1.44 5.01 6.09
N ARG A 87 2.22 5.44 7.08
CA ARG A 87 2.62 6.86 7.22
C ARG A 87 3.32 7.40 5.97
N THR A 88 4.22 6.61 5.39
CA THR A 88 5.00 7.02 4.23
C THR A 88 4.12 7.11 2.98
N MET A 89 3.28 6.11 2.75
CA MET A 89 2.39 6.06 1.58
C MET A 89 1.22 7.05 1.68
N THR A 90 0.79 7.44 2.89
CA THR A 90 -0.17 8.54 3.07
C THR A 90 0.32 9.82 2.40
N ILE A 91 1.59 10.19 2.59
CA ILE A 91 2.17 11.38 1.98
C ILE A 91 2.15 11.27 0.45
N VAL A 92 2.47 10.09 -0.09
CA VAL A 92 2.45 9.84 -1.55
C VAL A 92 1.04 9.99 -2.12
N VAL A 93 0.04 9.38 -1.48
CA VAL A 93 -1.36 9.46 -1.91
C VAL A 93 -1.91 10.88 -1.77
N ASP A 94 -1.56 11.60 -0.70
CA ASP A 94 -1.92 13.02 -0.52
C ASP A 94 -1.37 13.85 -1.69
N GLN A 95 -0.10 13.65 -2.06
CA GLN A 95 0.53 14.35 -3.18
C GLN A 95 -0.14 14.01 -4.52
N GLN A 96 -0.52 12.76 -4.75
CA GLN A 96 -1.20 12.33 -5.97
C GLN A 96 -2.58 12.99 -6.13
N ASN A 97 -3.27 13.26 -5.01
CA ASN A 97 -4.63 13.78 -5.03
C ASN A 97 -4.75 15.28 -4.70
N LYS A 98 -3.63 15.98 -4.46
CA LYS A 98 -3.58 17.39 -4.04
C LYS A 98 -4.36 18.38 -4.92
N ASN A 99 -4.59 18.05 -6.18
CA ASN A 99 -5.30 18.89 -7.15
C ASN A 99 -6.80 18.56 -7.25
N GLY A 100 -7.29 17.56 -6.50
CA GLY A 100 -8.70 17.18 -6.51
C GLY A 100 -9.53 18.13 -5.66
N SER A 101 -10.54 18.78 -6.25
CA SER A 101 -11.37 19.79 -5.58
C SER A 101 -12.07 19.31 -4.30
N TYR A 102 -12.33 18.00 -4.20
CA TYR A 102 -13.00 17.37 -3.05
C TYR A 102 -12.04 16.52 -2.21
N TYR A 103 -10.73 16.65 -2.44
CA TYR A 103 -9.74 15.87 -1.71
C TYR A 103 -9.42 16.52 -0.36
N VAL A 104 -9.51 15.73 0.71
CA VAL A 104 -9.06 16.11 2.04
C VAL A 104 -7.82 15.29 2.36
N SER A 105 -6.71 15.99 2.62
CA SER A 105 -5.43 15.40 2.98
C SER A 105 -5.59 14.49 4.19
N MET A 106 -5.04 13.28 4.13
CA MET A 106 -4.99 12.33 5.23
C MET A 106 -3.89 12.67 6.24
N ALA A 107 -2.87 13.43 5.83
CA ALA A 107 -1.84 13.95 6.73
C ALA A 107 -2.30 15.21 7.51
N PRO A 108 -1.91 15.35 8.80
CA PRO A 108 -1.13 14.40 9.59
C PRO A 108 -1.98 13.19 10.03
N LEU A 109 -1.30 12.06 10.30
CA LEU A 109 -1.90 10.73 10.54
C LEU A 109 -3.01 10.68 11.63
N SER A 110 -3.12 11.71 12.48
CA SER A 110 -4.25 11.88 13.40
C SER A 110 -5.60 11.87 12.67
N MET A 111 -5.64 12.32 11.40
CA MET A 111 -6.83 12.22 10.57
C MET A 111 -7.05 10.80 10.03
N LEU A 112 -5.99 10.07 9.68
CA LEU A 112 -6.09 8.66 9.25
C LEU A 112 -6.82 7.78 10.28
N ALA A 113 -6.54 7.98 11.58
CA ALA A 113 -7.18 7.23 12.66
C ALA A 113 -8.70 7.46 12.77
N ILE A 114 -9.22 8.60 12.29
CA ILE A 114 -10.67 8.89 12.26
C ILE A 114 -11.33 8.11 11.11
N HIS A 115 -10.62 7.96 9.98
CA HIS A 115 -11.11 7.25 8.80
C HIS A 115 -11.07 5.72 8.99
N PHE A 116 -10.02 5.17 9.60
CA PHE A 116 -9.88 3.71 9.79
C PHE A 116 -10.60 3.14 11.03
N LYS A 117 -11.11 3.97 11.95
CA LYS A 117 -11.91 3.50 13.11
C LYS A 117 -13.30 2.96 12.74
N GLN A 118 -13.69 3.05 11.46
CA GLN A 118 -15.01 2.64 10.97
C GLN A 118 -14.98 1.32 10.16
N LEU A 119 -13.83 0.63 10.13
CA LEU A 119 -13.64 -0.69 9.54
C LEU A 119 -13.23 -1.69 10.62
#